data_AF-A0A534YE82-F1
#
_entry.id   AF-A0A534YE82-F1
#
_cell.length_a   1.000
_cell.length_b   1.000
_cell.length_c   1.000
_cell.angle_alpha   90.00
_cell.angle_beta   90.00
_cell.angle_gamma   90.00
#
_symmetry.space_group_name_H-M   'P 1'
#
loop_
_entity.id
_entity.type
_entity.pdbx_description
1 polymer ?
#
loop_
_entity_poly.entity_id
_entity_poly.type
_entity_poly.pdbx_seq_one_letter_code
_entity_poly.pdbx_strand_id
1 'polypeptide(L)'
;MGFVSAIFRNILGKPGAADFRDSAEHFVSVLREHGIALTFARDELRYVDDLADRLAKHNEYRDALGCWLGEVLVRNFAGEWVPGHALGPAVRVITPDKGARHLFPVGWVYRRADGGDAESIAARLHRELGYPDPQRLGRFTDSGERA
;
A
#
# COMPACT_ATOMS: atom_id res chain seq x y z
N MET A 1 -23.52 3.56 12.44
CA MET A 1 -22.91 4.89 12.15
C MET A 1 -22.27 5.40 13.43
N GLY A 2 -20.95 5.61 13.48
CA GLY A 2 -20.35 6.37 14.59
C GLY A 2 -18.88 6.12 14.92
N PHE A 3 -18.35 4.91 14.77
CA PHE A 3 -17.00 4.60 15.28
C PHE A 3 -15.88 4.73 14.24
N VAL A 4 -16.14 4.36 12.98
CA VAL A 4 -15.17 4.44 11.86
C VAL A 4 -14.86 5.90 11.49
N SER A 5 -15.80 6.83 11.71
CA SER A 5 -15.63 8.25 11.38
C SER A 5 -14.77 9.02 12.40
N ALA A 6 -14.54 8.50 13.60
CA ALA A 6 -13.87 9.25 14.66
C ALA A 6 -12.34 9.24 14.52
N ILE A 7 -11.77 8.17 13.96
CA ILE A 7 -10.31 8.04 13.79
C ILE A 7 -9.83 8.90 12.61
N PHE A 8 -10.57 8.93 11.50
CA PHE A 8 -10.20 9.74 10.33
C PHE A 8 -10.35 11.26 10.56
N ARG A 9 -11.15 11.71 11.54
CA ARG A 9 -11.44 13.14 11.74
C ARG A 9 -10.52 13.86 12.72
N ASN A 10 -9.61 13.17 13.42
CA ASN A 10 -8.59 13.85 14.22
C ASN A 10 -7.38 14.34 13.41
N ILE A 11 -7.43 14.22 12.07
CA ILE A 11 -6.44 14.76 11.13
C ILE A 11 -6.82 16.22 10.77
N LEU A 12 -6.81 17.11 11.76
CA LEU A 12 -6.79 18.57 11.55
C LEU A 12 -5.35 19.14 11.59
N GLY A 13 -4.35 18.26 11.52
CA GLY A 13 -2.96 18.55 11.16
C GLY A 13 -2.61 17.84 9.86
N LYS A 14 -1.63 18.35 9.11
CA LYS A 14 -1.09 17.62 7.95
C LYS A 14 -0.68 16.21 8.42
N PRO A 15 -1.17 15.12 7.80
CA PRO A 15 -0.85 13.78 8.27
C PRO A 15 0.67 13.59 8.30
N GLY A 16 1.17 13.16 9.46
CA GLY A 16 2.58 12.87 9.70
C GLY A 16 2.94 11.44 9.31
N ALA A 17 4.24 11.13 9.30
CA ALA A 17 4.71 9.77 9.02
C ALA A 17 4.16 8.72 10.02
N ALA A 18 3.90 9.12 11.27
CA ALA A 18 3.28 8.27 12.28
C ALA A 18 1.84 7.87 11.89
N ASP A 19 1.06 8.80 11.34
CA ASP A 19 -0.33 8.55 10.96
C ASP A 19 -0.44 7.50 9.83
N PHE A 20 0.51 7.50 8.89
CA PHE A 20 0.57 6.50 7.82
C PHE A 20 0.97 5.11 8.33
N ARG A 21 1.95 5.04 9.24
CA ARG A 21 2.35 3.77 9.85
C ARG A 21 1.22 3.18 10.68
N ASP A 22 0.55 3.99 11.51
CA ASP A 22 -0.55 3.52 12.34
C ASP A 22 -1.74 3.04 11.49
N SER A 23 -2.04 3.75 10.39
CA SER A 23 -3.04 3.31 9.41
C SER A 23 -2.68 1.96 8.78
N ALA A 24 -1.41 1.74 8.45
CA ALA A 24 -0.92 0.49 7.88
C ALA A 24 -1.00 -0.69 8.88
N GLU A 25 -0.62 -0.47 10.14
CA GLU A 25 -0.72 -1.47 11.20
C GLU A 25 -2.18 -1.85 11.48
N HIS A 26 -3.06 -0.84 11.57
CA HIS A 26 -4.48 -1.07 11.76
C HIS A 26 -5.09 -1.88 10.61
N PHE A 27 -4.73 -1.55 9.37
CA PHE A 27 -5.17 -2.29 8.19
C PHE A 27 -4.79 -3.77 8.24
N VAL A 28 -3.55 -4.09 8.60
CA VAL A 28 -3.09 -5.48 8.75
C VAL A 28 -3.86 -6.19 9.88
N SER A 29 -4.15 -5.51 10.99
CA SER A 29 -4.97 -6.07 12.08
C SER A 29 -6.38 -6.42 11.59
N VAL A 30 -7.05 -5.50 10.91
CA VAL A 30 -8.40 -5.70 10.37
C VAL A 30 -8.43 -6.86 9.38
N LEU A 31 -7.48 -6.92 8.43
CA LEU A 31 -7.42 -8.02 7.47
C LEU A 31 -7.22 -9.37 8.16
N ARG A 32 -6.38 -9.43 9.20
CA ARG A 32 -6.18 -10.65 9.99
C ARG A 32 -7.44 -11.10 10.71
N GLU A 33 -8.20 -10.17 11.29
CA GLU A 33 -9.51 -10.46 11.90
C GLU A 33 -10.51 -11.04 10.89
N HIS A 34 -10.37 -10.69 9.61
CA HIS A 34 -11.15 -11.22 8.50
C HIS A 34 -10.51 -12.45 7.82
N GLY A 35 -9.49 -13.08 8.42
CA GLY A 35 -8.88 -14.31 7.91
C GLY A 35 -7.82 -14.11 6.82
N ILE A 36 -7.52 -12.87 6.43
CA ILE A 36 -6.46 -12.56 5.47
C ILE A 36 -5.17 -12.32 6.24
N ALA A 37 -4.27 -13.30 6.21
CA ALA A 37 -2.99 -13.24 6.90
C ALA A 37 -1.96 -12.36 6.16
N LEU A 38 -2.23 -11.06 6.09
CA LEU A 38 -1.31 -10.08 5.53
C LEU A 38 -0.20 -9.73 6.54
N THR A 39 1.01 -9.50 6.04
CA THR A 39 2.14 -9.01 6.85
C THR A 39 2.82 -7.82 6.17
N PHE A 40 3.97 -7.39 6.69
CA PHE A 40 4.83 -6.38 6.05
C PHE A 40 6.04 -6.99 5.33
N ALA A 41 6.07 -8.30 5.13
CA ALA A 41 7.16 -8.96 4.42
C ALA A 41 7.20 -8.50 2.96
N ARG A 42 8.41 -8.38 2.40
CA ARG A 42 8.61 -8.06 0.98
C ARG A 42 7.77 -8.95 0.04
N ASP A 43 7.64 -10.23 0.37
CA ASP A 43 6.92 -11.19 -0.47
C ASP A 43 5.42 -10.94 -0.60
N GLU A 44 4.83 -10.15 0.29
CA GLU A 44 3.42 -9.76 0.20
C GLU A 44 3.14 -8.86 -1.01
N LEU A 45 4.17 -8.19 -1.56
CA LEU A 45 4.01 -7.36 -2.76
C LEU A 45 3.54 -8.17 -3.98
N ARG A 46 3.70 -9.50 -3.97
CA ARG A 46 3.17 -10.36 -5.05
C ARG A 46 1.64 -10.38 -5.11
N TYR A 47 0.95 -10.00 -4.03
CA TYR A 47 -0.50 -10.03 -3.90
C TYR A 47 -1.14 -8.63 -3.97
N VAL A 48 -0.34 -7.57 -4.18
CA VAL A 48 -0.82 -6.18 -4.08
C VAL A 48 -1.91 -5.84 -5.10
N ASP A 49 -1.82 -6.38 -6.32
CA ASP A 49 -2.82 -6.13 -7.35
C ASP A 49 -4.15 -6.82 -7.00
N ASP A 50 -4.10 -8.06 -6.50
CA ASP A 50 -5.31 -8.79 -6.05
C ASP A 50 -5.98 -8.09 -4.85
N LEU A 51 -5.19 -7.59 -3.89
CA LEU A 51 -5.72 -6.77 -2.79
C LEU A 51 -6.37 -5.49 -3.30
N ALA A 52 -5.71 -4.79 -4.23
CA ALA A 52 -6.25 -3.56 -4.81
C ALA A 52 -7.58 -3.81 -5.53
N ASP A 53 -7.71 -4.92 -6.26
CA ASP A 53 -8.94 -5.28 -6.97
C ASP A 53 -10.08 -5.61 -6.01
N ARG A 54 -9.79 -6.39 -4.97
CA ARG A 54 -10.77 -6.75 -3.93
C ARG A 54 -11.29 -5.54 -3.16
N LEU A 55 -10.41 -4.55 -2.94
CA LEU A 55 -10.71 -3.37 -2.14
C LEU A 55 -11.10 -2.16 -2.99
N ALA A 56 -11.12 -2.28 -4.32
CA ALA A 56 -11.33 -1.17 -5.23
C ALA A 56 -12.62 -0.39 -4.95
N LYS A 57 -13.68 -1.02 -4.47
CA LYS A 57 -14.97 -0.32 -4.23
C LYS A 57 -15.05 0.47 -2.92
N HIS A 58 -14.01 0.41 -2.08
CA HIS A 58 -14.02 0.97 -0.72
C HIS A 58 -12.91 2.01 -0.56
N ASN A 59 -13.27 3.29 -0.61
CA ASN A 59 -12.30 4.40 -0.59
C ASN A 59 -11.40 4.37 0.65
N GLU A 60 -11.99 4.07 1.82
CA GLU A 60 -11.30 3.94 3.10
C GLU A 60 -10.21 2.84 3.07
N TYR A 61 -10.45 1.75 2.33
CA TYR A 61 -9.47 0.68 2.19
C TYR A 61 -8.40 0.97 1.13
N ARG A 62 -8.68 1.86 0.17
CA ARG A 62 -7.66 2.33 -0.79
C ARG A 62 -6.56 3.12 -0.08
N ASP A 63 -6.92 4.04 0.82
CA ASP A 63 -5.96 4.81 1.63
C ASP A 63 -5.14 3.89 2.53
N ALA A 64 -5.82 2.96 3.22
CA ALA A 64 -5.20 2.00 4.12
C ALA A 64 -4.25 1.05 3.38
N LEU A 65 -4.64 0.55 2.21
CA LEU A 65 -3.78 -0.27 1.34
C LEU A 65 -2.55 0.52 0.84
N GLY A 66 -2.74 1.80 0.50
CA GLY A 66 -1.64 2.68 0.12
C GLY A 66 -0.65 2.91 1.27
N CYS A 67 -1.15 3.10 2.49
CA CYS A 67 -0.33 3.21 3.69
C CYS A 67 0.44 1.91 3.97
N TRP A 68 -0.24 0.76 3.88
CA TRP A 68 0.40 -0.56 3.99
C TRP A 68 1.50 -0.75 2.95
N LEU A 69 1.23 -0.46 1.68
CA LEU A 69 2.22 -0.57 0.62
C LEU A 69 3.43 0.33 0.89
N GLY A 70 3.21 1.57 1.33
CA GLY A 70 4.30 2.46 1.71
C GLY A 70 5.13 1.95 2.88
N GLU A 71 4.49 1.34 3.88
CA GLU A 71 5.21 0.75 5.01
C GLU A 71 6.02 -0.49 4.60
N VAL A 72 5.53 -1.31 3.67
CA VAL A 72 6.33 -2.39 3.06
C VAL A 72 7.56 -1.82 2.36
N LEU A 73 7.43 -0.70 1.64
CA LEU A 73 8.56 -0.02 0.98
C LEU A 73 9.59 0.50 1.98
N VAL A 74 9.13 1.17 3.04
CA VAL A 74 9.98 1.67 4.14
C VAL A 74 10.78 0.53 4.77
N ARG A 75 10.11 -0.57 5.15
CA ARG A 75 10.73 -1.69 5.85
C ARG A 75 11.69 -2.51 5.00
N ASN A 76 11.42 -2.65 3.70
CA ASN A 76 12.11 -3.64 2.86
C ASN A 76 13.04 -3.02 1.80
N PHE A 77 12.99 -1.71 1.56
CA PHE A 77 13.74 -1.04 0.49
C PHE A 77 14.50 0.20 0.99
N ALA A 78 14.92 0.19 2.26
CA ALA A 78 15.57 1.32 2.94
C ALA A 78 14.80 2.64 2.71
N GLY A 79 13.47 2.55 2.74
CA GLY A 79 12.59 3.67 2.42
C GLY A 79 12.34 4.56 3.63
N GLU A 80 11.92 5.78 3.36
CA GLU A 80 11.57 6.78 4.37
C GLU A 80 10.28 7.49 3.96
N TRP A 81 9.31 7.60 4.88
CA TRP A 81 8.13 8.43 4.65
C TRP A 81 8.55 9.90 4.55
N VAL A 82 8.06 10.58 3.51
CA VAL A 82 8.30 12.02 3.29
C VAL A 82 7.01 12.77 3.63
N PRO A 83 6.89 13.31 4.86
CA PRO A 83 5.72 14.09 5.25
C PRO A 83 5.62 15.38 4.43
N GLY A 84 4.39 15.77 4.07
CA GLY A 84 4.13 17.07 3.44
C GLY A 84 4.60 17.21 1.99
N HIS A 85 4.88 16.12 1.28
CA HIS A 85 5.16 16.17 -0.15
C HIS A 85 3.95 16.73 -0.93
N ALA A 86 4.20 17.63 -1.89
CA ALA A 86 3.15 18.40 -2.58
C ALA A 86 2.10 17.55 -3.31
N LEU A 87 2.48 16.34 -3.73
CA LEU A 87 1.64 15.38 -4.45
C LEU A 87 0.93 14.36 -3.54
N GLY A 88 1.03 14.51 -2.21
CA GLY A 88 0.46 13.58 -1.24
C GLY A 88 1.50 12.65 -0.59
N PRO A 89 1.06 11.61 0.16
CA PRO A 89 1.93 10.73 0.93
C PRO A 89 2.96 10.02 0.03
N ALA A 90 4.24 10.24 0.31
CA ALA A 90 5.34 9.73 -0.49
C ALA A 90 6.31 8.92 0.36
N VAL A 91 6.91 7.90 -0.26
CA VAL A 91 8.04 7.16 0.30
C VAL A 91 9.27 7.45 -0.54
N ARG A 92 10.31 8.00 0.07
CA ARG A 92 11.62 8.12 -0.54
C ARG A 92 12.33 6.77 -0.45
N VAL A 93 12.77 6.23 -1.58
CA VAL A 93 13.59 5.01 -1.66
C VAL A 93 14.91 5.34 -2.33
N ILE A 94 15.98 4.61 -1.98
CA ILE A 94 17.28 4.73 -2.61
C ILE A 94 17.58 3.42 -3.32
N THR A 95 17.82 3.50 -4.63
CA THR A 95 18.10 2.35 -5.49
C THR A 95 19.51 2.46 -6.06
N PRO A 96 20.32 1.38 -6.09
CA PRO A 96 21.73 1.45 -6.51
C PRO A 96 21.93 1.98 -7.93
N ASP A 97 21.02 1.63 -8.84
CA ASP A 97 21.04 1.95 -10.27
C ASP A 97 20.40 3.29 -10.60
N LYS A 98 19.58 3.81 -9.69
CA LYS A 98 18.56 4.81 -10.00
C LYS A 98 18.52 5.98 -9.03
N GLY A 99 19.31 5.94 -7.96
CA GLY A 99 19.41 7.01 -6.97
C GLY A 99 18.17 7.12 -6.07
N ALA A 100 18.03 8.28 -5.42
CA ALA A 100 16.88 8.58 -4.57
C ALA A 100 15.65 8.92 -5.42
N ARG A 101 14.50 8.31 -5.12
CA ARG A 101 13.21 8.58 -5.77
C ARG A 101 12.08 8.65 -4.77
N HIS A 102 11.06 9.44 -5.08
CA HIS A 102 9.79 9.45 -4.36
C HIS A 102 8.78 8.55 -5.07
N LEU A 103 8.27 7.57 -4.33
CA LEU A 103 7.18 6.70 -4.73
C LEU A 103 5.90 7.17 -4.06
N PHE A 104 4.75 6.93 -4.70
CA PHE A 104 3.44 7.43 -4.24
C PHE A 104 2.45 6.27 -4.07
N PRO A 105 2.62 5.40 -3.06
CA PRO A 105 1.84 4.18 -2.86
C PRO A 105 0.33 4.41 -2.89
N VAL A 106 -0.16 5.41 -2.17
CA VAL A 106 -1.59 5.76 -2.13
C VAL A 106 -2.09 6.11 -3.54
N GLY A 107 -1.39 7.03 -4.24
CA GLY A 107 -1.75 7.39 -5.61
C GLY A 107 -1.71 6.21 -6.60
N TRP A 108 -0.87 5.20 -6.35
CA TRP A 108 -0.82 4.00 -7.19
C TRP A 108 -2.05 3.12 -6.98
N VAL A 109 -2.52 2.97 -5.73
CA VAL A 109 -3.74 2.25 -5.41
C VAL A 109 -4.97 2.90 -6.05
N TYR A 110 -5.10 4.24 -5.98
CA TYR A 110 -6.20 4.93 -6.65
C TYR A 110 -6.16 4.73 -8.17
N ARG A 111 -4.98 4.87 -8.80
CA ARG A 111 -4.84 4.61 -10.24
C ARG A 111 -5.19 3.18 -10.62
N ARG A 112 -4.81 2.18 -9.82
CA ARG A 112 -5.21 0.78 -10.03
C ARG A 112 -6.72 0.61 -9.95
N ALA A 113 -7.35 1.18 -8.91
CA ALA A 113 -8.79 1.08 -8.70
C ALA A 113 -9.61 1.72 -9.84
N ASP A 114 -9.12 2.83 -10.40
CA ASP A 114 -9.84 3.56 -11.45
C ASP A 114 -9.45 3.10 -12.87
N GLY A 115 -8.20 2.69 -13.08
CA GLY A 115 -7.63 2.34 -14.38
C GLY A 115 -7.58 0.85 -14.70
N GLY A 116 -7.94 -0.03 -13.76
CA GLY A 116 -7.94 -1.47 -13.98
C GLY A 116 -6.55 -2.02 -14.31
N ASP A 117 -6.48 -3.12 -15.06
CA ASP A 117 -5.27 -3.96 -15.19
C ASP A 117 -4.09 -3.26 -15.85
N ALA A 118 -4.37 -2.18 -16.61
CA ALA A 118 -3.35 -1.32 -17.18
C ALA A 118 -2.51 -0.58 -16.11
N GLU A 119 -3.05 -0.42 -14.90
CA GLU A 119 -2.42 0.29 -13.78
C GLU A 119 -1.87 -0.66 -12.71
N SER A 120 -1.32 -1.82 -13.12
CA SER A 120 -0.68 -2.79 -12.22
C SER A 120 0.38 -2.13 -11.31
N ILE A 121 0.17 -2.27 -10.00
CA ILE A 121 1.08 -1.79 -8.97
C ILE A 121 2.31 -2.68 -8.94
N ALA A 122 2.15 -3.99 -9.12
CA ALA A 122 3.27 -4.92 -9.16
C ALA A 122 4.22 -4.65 -10.34
N ALA A 123 3.70 -4.38 -11.54
CA ALA A 123 4.50 -4.00 -12.70
C ALA A 123 5.25 -2.68 -12.47
N ARG A 124 4.60 -1.71 -11.81
CA ARG A 124 5.24 -0.44 -11.44
C ARG A 124 6.35 -0.66 -10.41
N LEU A 125 6.10 -1.42 -9.36
CA LEU A 125 7.10 -1.80 -8.36
C LEU A 125 8.29 -2.51 -9.01
N HIS A 126 8.05 -3.46 -9.92
CA HIS A 126 9.11 -4.13 -10.66
C HIS A 126 9.98 -3.15 -11.42
N ARG A 127 9.37 -2.21 -12.15
CA ARG A 127 10.10 -1.19 -12.88
C ARG A 127 10.92 -0.30 -11.95
N GLU A 128 10.37 0.12 -10.80
CA GLU A 128 11.07 1.04 -9.89
C GLU A 128 12.14 0.35 -9.04
N LEU A 129 11.91 -0.90 -8.61
CA LEU A 129 12.67 -1.59 -7.56
C LEU A 129 13.19 -2.99 -7.95
N GLY A 130 12.90 -3.46 -9.16
CA GLY A 130 13.25 -4.81 -9.63
C GLY A 130 12.43 -5.93 -8.97
N TYR A 131 11.35 -5.61 -8.25
CA TYR A 131 10.53 -6.56 -7.51
C TYR A 131 9.10 -6.03 -7.29
N PRO A 132 8.05 -6.88 -7.23
CA PRO A 132 8.04 -8.33 -7.47
C PRO A 132 8.25 -8.67 -8.94
N ASP A 133 8.32 -9.95 -9.31
CA ASP A 133 8.26 -10.39 -10.71
C ASP A 133 6.80 -10.34 -11.19
N PRO A 134 6.45 -9.51 -12.20
CA PRO A 134 5.09 -9.41 -12.71
C PRO A 134 4.54 -10.70 -13.32
N GLN A 135 5.40 -11.67 -13.64
CA GLN A 135 4.98 -12.98 -14.16
C GLN A 135 4.64 -13.97 -13.03
N ARG A 136 4.92 -13.62 -11.77
CA ARG A 136 4.78 -14.51 -10.60
C ARG A 136 3.96 -13.84 -9.49
N LEU A 137 2.83 -13.27 -9.87
CA LEU A 137 1.87 -12.67 -8.95
C LEU A 137 1.04 -13.73 -8.26
N GLY A 138 0.77 -13.49 -6.97
CA GLY A 138 -0.10 -14.34 -6.17
C GLY A 138 -1.53 -13.81 -6.15
N ARG A 139 -2.46 -14.65 -5.72
CA ARG A 139 -3.86 -14.27 -5.50
C ARG A 139 -4.33 -14.77 -4.15
N PHE A 140 -5.34 -14.11 -3.60
CA PHE A 140 -6.11 -14.70 -2.51
C PHE A 140 -7.26 -15.54 -3.09
N THR A 141 -7.62 -16.61 -2.38
CA THR A 141 -8.87 -17.34 -2.59
C THR A 141 -10.05 -16.49 -2.09
N ASP A 142 -11.28 -16.93 -2.37
CA ASP A 142 -12.47 -16.28 -1.80
C ASP A 142 -12.53 -16.37 -0.27
N SER A 143 -11.89 -17.38 0.33
CA SER A 143 -11.72 -17.52 1.78
C SER A 143 -10.61 -16.63 2.37
N GLY A 144 -9.84 -15.91 1.54
CA GLY A 144 -8.74 -15.06 1.99
C GLY A 144 -7.40 -15.80 2.18
N GLU A 145 -7.31 -17.07 1.80
CA GLU A 145 -6.08 -17.87 1.81
C GLU A 145 -5.24 -17.57 0.57
N ARG A 146 -3.93 -17.84 0.60
CA ARG A 146 -3.06 -17.64 -0.57
C ARG A 146 -3.22 -18.81 -1.55
N ALA A 147 -3.45 -18.49 -2.83
CA ALA A 147 -3.60 -19.44 -3.94
C ALA A 147 -2.33 -19.53 -4.81
#